data_AF-A0A4Q3TR27-F1
#
_entry.id   AF-A0A4Q3TR27-F1
#
_cell.length_a   1.000
_cell.length_b   1.000
_cell.length_c   1.000
_cell.angle_alpha   90.00
_cell.angle_beta   90.00
_cell.angle_gamma   90.00
#
_symmetry.space_group_name_H-M   'P 1'
#
loop_
_entity.id
_entity.type
_entity.pdbx_description
1 polymer ?
#
loop_
_entity_poly.entity_id
_entity_poly.type
_entity_poly.pdbx_seq_one_letter_code
_entity_poly.pdbx_strand_id
1 'polypeptide(L)'
;MIKYVFAYLGAGLTFAAIDAVWLTTMTDRLYKPVLGPILADKPDMKAAVAFYLISIAATVFFAIEPALKEGNWTRALLNGALLGFVCYATYDLTNQATLNNWSMKLTVIDLMWGTALT
;
A
#
# COMPACT_ATOMS: atom_id res chain seq x y z
N MET A 1 24.11 8.30 -0.40
CA MET A 1 23.76 7.99 -1.81
C MET A 1 23.47 6.50 -1.97
N ILE A 2 24.47 5.61 -1.89
CA ILE A 2 24.25 4.16 -2.13
C ILE A 2 23.25 3.50 -1.16
N LYS A 3 23.25 3.91 0.12
CA LYS A 3 22.30 3.43 1.14
C LYS A 3 20.83 3.67 0.78
N TYR A 4 20.53 4.77 0.11
CA TYR A 4 19.16 5.11 -0.29
C TYR A 4 18.73 4.32 -1.53
N VAL A 5 19.66 3.98 -2.42
CA VAL A 5 19.41 3.08 -3.55
C VAL A 5 19.06 1.68 -3.04
N PHE A 6 19.82 1.14 -2.08
CA PHE A 6 19.50 -0.14 -1.45
C PHE A 6 18.18 -0.11 -0.69
N ALA A 7 17.88 0.97 0.05
CA ALA A 7 16.60 1.13 0.73
C ALA A 7 15.43 1.13 -0.27
N TYR A 8 15.55 1.87 -1.37
CA TYR A 8 14.50 1.96 -2.38
C TYR A 8 14.29 0.63 -3.11
N LEU A 9 15.36 -0.01 -3.57
CA LEU A 9 15.27 -1.30 -4.25
C LEU A 9 14.79 -2.41 -3.31
N GLY A 10 15.30 -2.45 -2.07
CA GLY A 10 14.89 -3.43 -1.08
C GLY A 10 13.43 -3.29 -0.67
N ALA A 11 12.98 -2.06 -0.38
CA ALA A 11 11.58 -1.77 -0.07
C ALA A 11 10.69 -2.08 -1.27
N GLY A 12 11.07 -1.62 -2.47
CA GLY A 12 10.29 -1.84 -3.69
C GLY A 12 10.14 -3.31 -4.06
N LEU A 13 11.22 -4.09 -4.00
CA LEU A 13 11.16 -5.53 -4.27
C LEU A 13 10.32 -6.28 -3.24
N THR A 14 10.47 -5.93 -1.95
CA THR A 14 9.71 -6.57 -0.87
C THR A 14 8.22 -6.24 -1.00
N PHE A 15 7.90 -4.96 -1.17
CA PHE A 15 6.53 -4.49 -1.37
C PHE A 15 5.88 -5.17 -2.57
N ALA A 16 6.55 -5.16 -3.74
CA ALA A 16 6.03 -5.78 -4.95
C ALA A 16 5.85 -7.29 -4.83
N ALA A 17 6.76 -8.00 -4.14
CA ALA A 17 6.64 -9.43 -3.95
C ALA A 17 5.42 -9.78 -3.07
N ILE A 18 5.23 -9.07 -1.95
CA ILE A 18 4.11 -9.30 -1.04
C ILE A 18 2.79 -8.91 -1.72
N ASP A 19 2.77 -7.77 -2.39
CA ASP A 19 1.57 -7.27 -3.08
C ASP A 19 1.18 -8.14 -4.27
N ALA A 20 2.14 -8.71 -5.00
CA ALA A 20 1.85 -9.69 -6.06
C ALA A 20 1.12 -10.93 -5.51
N VAL A 21 1.53 -11.44 -4.35
CA VAL A 21 0.84 -12.56 -3.68
C VAL A 21 -0.57 -12.14 -3.24
N TRP A 22 -0.72 -10.94 -2.70
CA TRP A 22 -2.03 -10.43 -2.29
C TRP A 22 -2.98 -10.28 -3.48
N LEU A 23 -2.58 -9.55 -4.53
CA LEU A 23 -3.42 -9.30 -5.69
C LEU A 23 -3.79 -10.62 -6.39
N THR A 24 -2.84 -11.53 -6.60
CA THR A 24 -3.14 -12.82 -7.24
C THR A 24 -4.12 -13.70 -6.45
N THR A 25 -4.20 -13.54 -5.12
CA THR A 25 -5.08 -14.36 -4.27
C THR A 25 -6.39 -13.65 -3.90
N MET A 26 -6.37 -12.34 -3.69
CA MET A 26 -7.49 -11.57 -3.15
C MET A 26 -8.32 -10.88 -4.24
N THR A 27 -7.80 -10.68 -5.46
CA THR A 27 -8.60 -10.11 -6.56
C THR A 27 -9.87 -10.91 -6.81
N ASP A 28 -9.79 -12.22 -6.94
CA ASP A 28 -10.97 -13.05 -7.20
C ASP A 28 -11.83 -13.28 -5.95
N ARG A 29 -11.22 -13.29 -4.76
CA ARG A 29 -11.89 -13.64 -3.50
C ARG A 29 -12.59 -12.46 -2.82
N LEU A 30 -12.02 -11.27 -2.93
CA LEU A 30 -12.43 -10.08 -2.18
C LEU A 30 -12.86 -8.95 -3.12
N TYR A 31 -12.00 -8.56 -4.07
CA TYR A 31 -12.23 -7.36 -4.86
C TYR A 31 -13.29 -7.56 -5.95
N LYS A 32 -13.24 -8.63 -6.77
CA LYS A 32 -14.22 -8.87 -7.84
C LYS A 32 -15.67 -9.01 -7.34
N PRO A 33 -15.97 -9.74 -6.24
CA PRO A 33 -17.34 -9.83 -5.74
C PRO A 33 -17.92 -8.50 -5.24
N VAL A 34 -17.06 -7.60 -4.75
CA VAL A 34 -17.47 -6.32 -4.14
C VAL A 34 -17.47 -5.18 -5.16
N LEU A 35 -16.40 -5.09 -5.97
CA LEU A 35 -16.13 -4.00 -6.90
C LEU A 35 -16.44 -4.38 -8.36
N GLY A 36 -16.88 -5.61 -8.64
CA GLY A 36 -17.06 -6.14 -9.99
C GLY A 36 -17.77 -5.20 -10.98
N PRO A 37 -18.88 -4.54 -10.62
CA PRO A 37 -19.57 -3.60 -11.51
C PRO A 37 -18.79 -2.34 -11.88
N ILE A 38 -17.78 -1.96 -11.08
CA ILE A 38 -16.94 -0.76 -11.28
C ILE A 38 -15.49 -1.10 -11.61
N LEU A 39 -15.13 -2.39 -11.64
CA LEU A 39 -13.77 -2.85 -11.93
C LEU A 39 -13.49 -2.71 -13.43
N ALA A 40 -12.35 -2.13 -13.78
CA ALA A 40 -11.91 -2.07 -15.17
C ALA A 40 -11.61 -3.48 -15.71
N ASP A 41 -11.87 -3.70 -17.01
CA ASP A 41 -11.55 -4.96 -17.70
C ASP A 41 -10.07 -5.32 -17.61
N LYS A 42 -9.20 -4.30 -17.58
CA LYS A 42 -7.76 -4.43 -17.42
C LYS A 42 -7.23 -3.35 -16.48
N PRO A 43 -6.23 -3.65 -15.64
CA PRO A 43 -5.56 -2.64 -14.82
C PRO A 43 -4.91 -1.55 -15.68
N ASP A 44 -5.02 -0.30 -15.25
CA ASP A 44 -4.21 0.78 -15.80
C ASP A 44 -2.78 0.66 -15.26
N MET A 45 -1.89 0.10 -16.09
CA MET A 45 -0.49 -0.10 -15.73
C MET A 45 0.28 1.20 -15.51
N LYS A 46 -0.14 2.33 -16.11
CA LYS A 46 0.54 3.62 -15.89
C LYS A 46 0.26 4.12 -14.49
N ALA A 47 -1.01 4.07 -14.07
CA ALA A 47 -1.41 4.43 -12.72
C ALA A 47 -0.78 3.51 -11.68
N ALA A 48 -0.75 2.19 -11.94
CA ALA A 48 -0.13 1.21 -11.05
C ALA A 48 1.37 1.48 -10.86
N VAL A 49 2.14 1.65 -11.95
CA VAL A 49 3.58 1.93 -11.86
C VAL A 49 3.83 3.26 -11.14
N ALA A 50 3.04 4.29 -11.42
CA ALA A 50 3.16 5.58 -10.73
C ALA A 50 2.91 5.43 -9.22
N PHE A 51 1.88 4.69 -8.82
CA PHE A 51 1.59 4.38 -7.42
C PHE A 51 2.79 3.71 -6.74
N TYR A 52 3.36 2.66 -7.35
CA TYR A 52 4.51 1.97 -6.78
C TYR A 52 5.70 2.91 -6.58
N LEU A 53 6.04 3.71 -7.59
CA LEU A 53 7.18 4.62 -7.50
C LEU A 53 7.00 5.67 -6.39
N ILE A 54 5.80 6.24 -6.29
CA ILE A 54 5.45 7.25 -5.29
C ILE A 54 5.40 6.63 -3.89
N SER A 55 4.74 5.48 -3.74
CA SER A 55 4.58 4.78 -2.46
C SER A 55 5.94 4.38 -1.89
N ILE A 56 6.80 3.74 -2.70
CA ILE A 56 8.15 3.36 -2.27
C ILE A 56 8.98 4.59 -1.90
N ALA A 57 8.89 5.68 -2.67
CA ALA A 57 9.59 6.93 -2.33
C ALA A 57 9.13 7.49 -0.98
N ALA A 58 7.82 7.51 -0.73
CA ALA A 58 7.24 7.95 0.53
C ALA A 58 7.68 7.06 1.71
N THR A 59 7.66 5.73 1.54
CA THR A 59 8.13 4.78 2.56
C THR A 59 9.61 4.98 2.87
N VAL A 60 10.45 5.18 1.84
CA VAL A 60 11.87 5.46 2.06
C VAL A 60 12.06 6.77 2.83
N PHE A 61 11.32 7.81 2.48
CA PHE A 61 11.46 9.14 3.10
C PHE A 61 10.92 9.21 4.53
N PHE A 62 9.71 8.69 4.77
CA PHE A 62 9.02 8.83 6.06
C PHE A 62 9.34 7.71 7.06
N ALA A 63 9.67 6.50 6.58
CA ALA A 63 9.89 5.35 7.46
C ALA A 63 11.37 4.92 7.51
N ILE A 64 11.97 4.63 6.36
CA ILE A 64 13.30 4.00 6.31
C ILE A 64 14.41 5.01 6.62
N GLU A 65 14.36 6.22 6.06
CA GLU A 65 15.40 7.23 6.28
C GLU A 65 15.55 7.61 7.77
N PRO A 66 14.48 7.92 8.53
CA PRO A 66 14.58 8.18 9.96
C PRO A 66 15.15 7.00 10.74
N ALA A 67 14.71 5.77 10.42
CA ALA A 67 15.20 4.56 11.07
C ALA A 67 16.70 4.33 10.83
N LEU A 68 17.20 4.61 9.63
CA LEU A 68 18.61 4.52 9.30
C LEU A 68 19.45 5.60 9.99
N LYS A 69 18.89 6.81 10.21
CA LYS A 69 19.58 7.89 10.94
C LYS A 69 19.68 7.58 12.43
N GLU A 70 18.63 7.02 13.01
CA GLU A 70 18.54 6.71 14.44
C GLU A 70 19.14 5.32 14.78
N GLY A 71 19.41 4.48 13.78
CA GLY A 71 19.86 3.10 13.98
C GLY A 71 18.81 2.20 14.62
N ASN A 72 17.52 2.54 14.48
CA ASN A 72 16.41 1.86 15.16
C ASN A 72 15.35 1.40 14.15
N TRP A 73 15.30 0.09 13.89
CA TRP A 73 14.37 -0.51 12.94
C TRP A 73 12.89 -0.34 13.36
N THR A 74 12.60 -0.26 14.66
CA THR A 74 11.23 -0.05 15.17
C THR A 74 10.67 1.28 14.69
N ARG A 75 11.52 2.27 14.41
CA ARG A 75 11.11 3.54 13.82
C ARG A 75 10.54 3.36 12.41
N ALA A 76 11.17 2.49 11.60
CA ALA A 76 10.64 2.15 10.27
C ALA A 76 9.32 1.40 10.39
N LEU A 77 9.21 0.44 11.33
CA LEU A 77 7.98 -0.30 11.57
C LEU A 77 6.81 0.63 11.91
N LEU A 78 6.98 1.52 12.90
CA LEU A 78 5.90 2.40 13.36
C LEU A 78 5.53 3.46 12.33
N ASN A 79 6.54 4.09 11.71
CA ASN A 79 6.29 5.12 10.70
C ASN A 79 5.72 4.51 9.41
N GLY A 80 6.17 3.32 9.01
CA GLY A 80 5.66 2.57 7.86
C GLY A 80 4.20 2.18 8.09
N ALA A 81 3.91 1.56 9.23
CA ALA A 81 2.54 1.20 9.62
C ALA A 81 1.60 2.42 9.63
N LEU A 82 2.04 3.55 10.19
CA LEU A 82 1.25 4.77 10.20
C LEU A 82 1.04 5.33 8.78
N LEU A 83 2.09 5.35 7.95
CA LEU A 83 2.01 5.81 6.57
C LEU A 83 1.02 4.95 5.77
N GLY A 84 1.15 3.63 5.87
CA GLY A 84 0.27 2.66 5.24
C GLY A 84 -1.19 2.83 5.68
N PHE A 85 -1.42 2.90 7.00
CA PHE A 85 -2.74 3.16 7.56
C PHE A 85 -3.37 4.43 6.98
N VAL A 86 -2.63 5.54 6.94
CA VAL A 86 -3.13 6.82 6.41
C VAL A 86 -3.41 6.75 4.91
N CYS A 87 -2.54 6.14 4.11
CA CYS A 87 -2.74 5.99 2.68
C CYS A 87 -4.02 5.21 2.36
N TYR A 88 -4.20 4.04 2.99
CA TYR A 88 -5.37 3.21 2.78
C TYR A 88 -6.63 3.84 3.38
N ALA A 89 -6.54 4.48 4.56
CA ALA A 89 -7.65 5.24 5.13
C ALA A 89 -8.12 6.35 4.20
N THR A 90 -7.19 7.07 3.57
CA THR A 90 -7.50 8.14 2.63
C THR A 90 -8.31 7.60 1.45
N TYR A 91 -7.92 6.46 0.89
CA TYR A 91 -8.65 5.85 -0.23
C TYR A 91 -10.00 5.26 0.22
N ASP A 92 -9.98 4.33 1.17
CA ASP A 92 -11.15 3.54 1.53
C ASP A 92 -12.22 4.34 2.27
N LEU A 93 -11.83 5.19 3.24
CA LEU A 93 -12.82 5.99 3.98
C LEU A 93 -13.41 7.10 3.11
N THR A 94 -12.66 7.64 2.16
CA THR A 94 -13.19 8.62 1.19
C THR A 94 -14.18 7.94 0.25
N ASN A 95 -13.88 6.73 -0.24
CA ASN A 95 -14.83 5.95 -1.04
C ASN A 95 -16.07 5.57 -0.22
N GLN A 96 -15.89 5.18 1.04
CA GLN A 96 -16.99 4.90 1.97
C GLN A 96 -17.91 6.11 2.17
N ALA A 97 -17.35 7.32 2.16
CA ALA A 97 -18.11 8.56 2.33
C ALA A 97 -18.79 9.05 1.03
N THR A 98 -18.26 8.68 -0.14
CA THR A 98 -18.69 9.26 -1.44
C THR A 98 -19.46 8.28 -2.33
N LEU A 99 -19.36 6.97 -2.11
CA LEU A 99 -19.99 5.94 -2.94
C LEU A 99 -21.10 5.21 -2.17
N ASN A 100 -22.29 5.09 -2.78
CA ASN A 100 -23.49 4.57 -2.11
C ASN A 100 -23.39 3.11 -1.63
N ASN A 101 -22.57 2.26 -2.26
CA ASN A 101 -22.51 0.82 -2.00
C ASN A 101 -21.08 0.31 -1.69
N TRP A 102 -20.25 1.14 -1.06
CA TRP A 102 -18.89 0.71 -0.68
C TRP A 102 -18.91 -0.25 0.51
N SER A 103 -18.15 -1.35 0.42
CA SER A 103 -18.13 -2.40 1.45
C SER A 103 -17.27 -1.98 2.64
N MET A 104 -17.89 -1.85 3.82
CA MET A 104 -17.16 -1.61 5.07
C MET A 104 -16.17 -2.75 5.40
N LYS A 105 -16.52 -3.99 5.02
CA LYS A 105 -15.60 -5.12 5.18
C LYS A 105 -14.32 -4.93 4.36
N LEU A 106 -14.43 -4.38 3.15
CA LEU A 106 -13.27 -4.09 2.30
C LEU A 106 -12.39 -3.04 2.97
N THR A 107 -12.98 -1.92 3.38
CA THR A 107 -12.30 -0.84 4.12
C THR A 107 -11.50 -1.36 5.30
N VAL A 108 -12.09 -2.19 6.16
CA VAL A 108 -11.40 -2.72 7.35
C VAL A 108 -10.23 -3.63 6.98
N ILE A 109 -10.42 -4.51 5.98
CA ILE A 109 -9.35 -5.40 5.51
C ILE A 109 -8.21 -4.59 4.91
N ASP A 110 -8.51 -3.63 4.04
CA ASP A 110 -7.53 -2.82 3.34
C ASP A 110 -6.76 -1.89 4.30
N LEU A 111 -7.42 -1.32 5.32
CA LEU A 111 -6.74 -0.60 6.40
C LEU A 111 -5.73 -1.47 7.16
N MET A 112 -6.13 -2.68 7.55
CA MET A 112 -5.22 -3.62 8.24
C MET A 112 -4.07 -4.05 7.34
N TRP A 113 -4.37 -4.33 6.08
CA TRP A 113 -3.38 -4.75 5.09
C TRP A 113 -2.36 -3.64 4.82
N GLY A 114 -2.82 -2.42 4.53
CA GLY A 114 -1.95 -1.27 4.29
C GLY A 114 -1.01 -0.98 5.47
N THR A 115 -1.53 -1.09 6.69
CA THR A 115 -0.76 -0.95 7.94
C THR A 115 0.30 -2.06 8.09
N ALA A 116 0.00 -3.29 7.70
CA ALA A 116 0.91 -4.42 7.84
C ALA A 116 1.94 -4.53 6.70
N LEU A 117 1.58 -4.09 5.50
CA LEU A 117 2.40 -4.18 4.30
C LEU A 117 3.53 -3.13 4.28
N THR A 118 3.24 -1.92 4.77
CA THR A 118 4.10 -0.72 4.65
C THR A 118 5.13 -0.64 5.76
#